data_AF-A0A2E1BDZ3-F1
#
_entry.id   AF-A0A2E1BDZ3-F1
#
_cell.length_a   1.000
_cell.length_b   1.000
_cell.length_c   1.000
_cell.angle_alpha   90.00
_cell.angle_beta   90.00
_cell.angle_gamma   90.00
#
_symmetry.space_group_name_H-M   'P 1'
#
loop_
_entity.id
_entity.type
_entity.pdbx_description
1 polymer ?
#
loop_
_entity_poly.entity_id
_entity_poly.type
_entity_poly.pdbx_seq_one_letter_code
_entity_poly.pdbx_strand_id
1 'polypeptide(L)'
;MNGPSMKRASLAELRARKDRGELANRADAVEGESLGADFWKKAKVKAPATKRSVHLKLDPDVFQFFYEQADGKGHLTQMQAVLRAYAEAHRR
;
A
#
# COMPACT_ATOMS: atom_id res chain seq x y z
N MET A 1 -10.33 21.12 -9.99
CA MET A 1 -8.97 20.59 -10.23
C MET A 1 -8.33 20.25 -8.88
N ASN A 2 -8.38 18.98 -8.44
CA ASN A 2 -7.68 18.55 -7.23
C ASN A 2 -6.36 17.90 -7.64
N GLY A 3 -5.24 18.56 -7.34
CA GLY A 3 -3.90 18.06 -7.62
C GLY A 3 -3.53 16.85 -6.75
N PRO A 4 -2.46 16.10 -7.09
CA PRO A 4 -2.05 14.94 -6.32
C PRO A 4 -1.62 15.35 -4.90
N SER A 5 -2.37 14.88 -3.89
CA SER A 5 -2.14 15.11 -2.45
C SER A 5 -0.86 14.45 -1.90
N MET A 6 -0.21 13.59 -2.70
CA MET A 6 1.01 12.89 -2.28
C MET A 6 2.24 13.79 -2.44
N LYS A 7 2.85 14.15 -1.30
CA LYS A 7 4.12 14.89 -1.25
C LYS A 7 5.28 13.91 -1.09
N ARG A 8 6.34 14.08 -1.89
CA ARG A 8 7.60 13.35 -1.71
C ARG A 8 8.45 14.09 -0.67
N ALA A 9 8.95 13.36 0.32
CA ALA A 9 9.89 13.87 1.31
C ALA A 9 10.84 12.74 1.71
N SER A 10 12.11 13.08 1.88
CA SER A 10 13.12 12.21 2.48
C SER A 10 12.93 12.10 3.99
N LEU A 11 13.49 11.06 4.60
CA LEU A 11 13.44 10.88 6.05
C LEU A 11 14.13 12.03 6.80
N ALA A 12 15.21 12.57 6.24
CA ALA A 12 15.93 13.71 6.81
C ALA A 12 15.08 14.97 6.80
N GLU A 13 14.39 15.27 5.69
CA GLU A 13 13.47 16.42 5.60
C GLU A 13 12.30 16.28 6.58
N LEU A 14 11.73 15.08 6.72
CA LEU A 14 10.65 14.84 7.69
C LEU A 14 11.12 15.06 9.13
N ARG A 15 12.33 14.58 9.49
CA ARG A 15 12.90 14.84 10.83
C ARG A 15 13.12 16.32 11.08
N ALA A 16 13.73 17.04 10.13
CA ALA A 16 13.95 18.47 10.26
C ALA A 16 12.64 19.27 10.38
N ARG A 17 11.57 18.86 9.68
CA ARG A 17 10.24 19.47 9.82
C ARG A 17 9.61 19.20 11.18
N LYS A 18 9.81 18.00 11.73
CA LYS A 18 9.39 17.66 13.10
C LYS A 18 10.14 18.51 14.13
N ASP A 19 11.45 18.66 13.97
CA ASP A 19 12.29 19.45 14.89
C ASP A 19 11.93 20.94 14.87
N ARG A 20 11.44 21.46 13.73
CA ARG A 20 10.88 22.81 13.59
C ARG A 20 9.42 22.95 14.06
N GLY A 21 8.82 21.89 14.59
CA GLY A 21 7.42 21.89 15.04
C GLY A 21 6.37 21.90 13.93
N GLU A 22 6.76 21.72 12.67
CA GLU A 22 5.84 21.69 11.52
C GLU A 22 5.08 20.36 11.39
N LEU A 23 5.55 19.32 12.07
CA LEU A 23 4.89 18.02 12.15
C LEU A 23 4.45 17.80 13.60
N ALA A 24 3.17 18.05 13.87
CA ALA A 24 2.56 17.78 15.16
C ALA A 24 1.74 16.48 15.10
N ASN A 25 1.93 15.63 16.10
CA ASN A 25 0.94 14.63 16.43
C ASN A 25 -0.21 15.32 17.17
N ARG A 26 -1.40 14.71 17.15
CA ARG A 26 -2.51 15.13 18.01
C ARG A 26 -2.05 15.10 19.47
N ALA A 27 -2.24 16.20 20.19
CA ALA A 27 -1.83 16.32 21.60
C ALA A 27 -2.63 15.38 22.53
N ASP A 28 -3.82 14.98 22.10
CA ASP A 28 -4.75 14.07 22.74
C ASP A 28 -4.62 12.62 22.23
N ALA A 29 -3.56 12.29 21.49
CA ALA A 29 -3.34 10.93 21.02
C ALA A 29 -3.11 9.99 22.21
N VAL A 30 -3.97 8.97 22.32
CA VAL A 30 -3.80 7.90 23.31
C VAL A 30 -2.55 7.11 22.95
N GLU A 31 -1.71 6.82 23.94
CA GLU A 31 -0.56 5.94 23.76
C GLU A 31 -1.02 4.54 23.31
N GLY A 32 -0.31 3.98 22.35
CA GLY A 32 -0.62 2.66 21.82
C GLY A 32 -0.33 1.56 22.85
N GLU A 33 -1.10 0.48 22.81
CA GLU A 33 -0.83 -0.69 23.64
C GLU A 33 0.53 -1.31 23.28
N SER A 34 1.30 -1.70 24.30
CA SER A 34 2.54 -2.44 24.10
C SER A 34 2.22 -3.84 23.60
N LEU A 35 2.70 -4.18 22.40
CA LEU A 35 2.51 -5.50 21.80
C LEU A 35 3.36 -6.61 22.48
N GLY A 36 4.30 -6.24 23.34
CA GLY A 36 5.14 -7.17 24.09
C GLY A 36 6.23 -7.88 23.26
N ALA A 37 7.21 -8.47 23.95
CA ALA A 37 8.37 -9.11 23.30
C ALA A 37 7.97 -10.33 22.46
N ASP A 38 6.97 -11.09 22.88
CA ASP A 38 6.56 -12.32 22.20
C ASP A 38 5.89 -12.07 20.85
N PHE A 39 5.21 -10.93 20.68
CA PHE A 39 4.73 -10.49 19.38
C PHE A 39 5.90 -10.25 18.42
N TRP A 40 6.89 -9.46 18.86
CA TRP A 40 8.03 -9.08 18.02
C TRP A 40 8.94 -10.25 17.68
N LYS A 41 9.09 -11.26 18.57
CA LYS A 41 9.81 -12.51 18.28
C LYS A 41 9.23 -13.26 17.07
N LYS A 42 7.93 -13.13 16.80
CA LYS A 42 7.22 -13.80 15.70
C LYS A 42 6.98 -12.88 14.50
N ALA A 43 7.24 -11.57 14.64
CA ALA A 43 6.99 -10.60 13.59
C ALA A 43 7.90 -10.85 12.38
N LYS A 44 7.30 -10.83 11.17
CA LYS A 44 8.03 -10.98 9.91
C LYS A 44 8.07 -9.64 9.18
N VAL A 45 9.27 -9.10 8.98
CA VAL A 45 9.46 -7.88 8.17
C VAL A 45 9.17 -8.24 6.71
N LYS A 46 8.16 -7.58 6.13
CA LYS A 46 7.86 -7.68 4.69
C LYS A 46 8.33 -6.41 4.00
N ALA A 47 9.38 -6.53 3.19
CA ALA A 47 9.76 -5.44 2.30
C ALA A 47 8.64 -5.18 1.28
N PRO A 48 8.40 -3.91 0.88
CA PRO A 48 7.47 -3.63 -0.21
C PRO A 48 7.93 -4.35 -1.47
N ALA A 49 7.06 -5.21 -2.01
CA ALA A 49 7.37 -5.94 -3.23
C ALA A 49 7.52 -4.96 -4.39
N THR A 50 8.64 -5.04 -5.10
CA THR A 50 8.85 -4.27 -6.33
C THR A 50 7.90 -4.84 -7.39
N LYS A 51 6.91 -4.03 -7.79
CA LYS A 51 6.02 -4.40 -8.89
C LYS A 51 6.76 -4.15 -10.20
N ARG A 52 6.80 -5.16 -11.08
CA ARG A 52 7.26 -4.99 -12.46
C ARG A 52 6.12 -4.35 -13.27
N SER A 53 6.38 -3.18 -13.86
CA SER A 53 5.45 -2.58 -14.81
C SER A 53 5.55 -3.35 -16.13
N VAL A 54 4.41 -3.83 -16.63
CA VAL A 54 4.31 -4.55 -17.90
C VAL A 54 3.13 -3.98 -18.70
N HIS A 55 3.30 -3.88 -20.02
CA HIS A 55 2.17 -3.66 -20.91
C HIS A 55 1.48 -5.01 -21.17
N LEU A 56 0.25 -5.16 -20.68
CA LEU A 56 -0.56 -6.36 -20.87
C LEU A 56 -1.79 -5.99 -21.69
N LYS A 57 -2.05 -6.75 -22.76
CA LYS A 57 -3.32 -6.68 -23.48
C LYS A 57 -4.32 -7.62 -22.80
N LEU A 58 -5.54 -7.15 -22.63
CA LEU A 58 -6.64 -7.87 -22.02
C LEU A 58 -7.86 -7.71 -22.89
N ASP A 59 -8.77 -8.69 -22.83
CA ASP A 59 -10.07 -8.54 -23.45
C ASP A 59 -10.85 -7.40 -22.76
N PRO A 60 -11.59 -6.57 -23.54
CA PRO A 60 -12.26 -5.39 -22.99
C PRO A 60 -13.29 -5.71 -21.89
N ASP A 61 -13.99 -6.83 -22.02
CA ASP A 61 -14.99 -7.31 -21.07
C ASP A 61 -14.37 -7.71 -19.73
N VAL A 62 -13.21 -8.38 -19.74
CA VAL A 62 -12.45 -8.73 -18.54
C VAL A 62 -12.00 -7.47 -17.82
N PHE A 63 -11.47 -6.48 -18.54
CA PHE A 63 -11.09 -5.21 -17.93
C PHE A 63 -12.30 -4.50 -17.31
N GLN A 64 -13.40 -4.42 -18.06
CA GLN A 64 -14.63 -3.75 -17.61
C GLN A 64 -15.19 -4.40 -16.34
N PHE A 65 -15.22 -5.73 -16.25
CA PHE A 65 -15.66 -6.45 -15.06
C PHE A 65 -14.91 -6.00 -13.80
N PHE A 66 -13.57 -5.97 -13.85
CA PHE A 66 -12.77 -5.55 -12.70
C PHE A 66 -12.88 -4.05 -12.43
N TYR A 67 -13.07 -3.24 -13.46
CA TYR A 67 -13.27 -1.81 -13.33
C TYR A 67 -14.57 -1.50 -12.57
N GLU A 68 -15.67 -2.13 -12.95
CA GLU A 68 -16.98 -1.99 -12.30
C GLU A 68 -16.98 -2.54 -10.87
N GLN A 69 -16.42 -3.73 -10.65
CA GLN A 69 -16.29 -4.34 -9.33
C GLN A 69 -15.56 -3.45 -8.32
N ALA A 70 -14.61 -2.64 -8.78
CA ALA A 70 -13.80 -1.78 -7.93
C ALA A 70 -14.29 -0.32 -7.88
N ASP A 71 -15.47 -0.02 -8.44
CA ASP A 71 -15.97 1.35 -8.61
C ASP A 71 -14.90 2.28 -9.23
N GLY A 72 -14.22 1.75 -10.25
CA GLY A 72 -13.08 2.35 -10.93
C GLY A 72 -11.77 2.33 -10.13
N LYS A 73 -11.76 2.55 -8.81
CA LYS A 73 -10.52 2.68 -8.03
C LYS A 73 -10.05 1.34 -7.48
N GLY A 74 -8.87 0.90 -7.93
CA GLY A 74 -8.22 -0.30 -7.40
C GLY A 74 -8.53 -1.57 -8.21
N HIS A 75 -9.15 -1.44 -9.39
CA HIS A 75 -9.33 -2.53 -10.34
C HIS A 75 -8.01 -3.27 -10.64
N LEU A 76 -6.91 -2.53 -10.86
CA LEU A 76 -5.57 -3.12 -11.03
C LEU A 76 -5.09 -3.94 -9.82
N THR A 77 -5.46 -3.54 -8.59
CA THR A 77 -5.10 -4.28 -7.38
C THR A 77 -5.89 -5.59 -7.29
N GLN A 78 -7.19 -5.56 -7.60
CA GLN A 78 -8.03 -6.75 -7.65
C GLN A 78 -7.57 -7.73 -8.74
N MET A 79 -7.29 -7.22 -9.95
CA MET A 79 -6.73 -8.01 -11.04
C MET A 79 -5.41 -8.69 -10.63
N GLN A 80 -4.51 -7.96 -9.96
CA GLN A 80 -3.26 -8.53 -9.44
C GLN A 80 -3.50 -9.63 -8.38
N ALA A 81 -4.52 -9.48 -7.53
CA ALA A 81 -4.85 -10.48 -6.53
C ALA A 81 -5.33 -11.78 -7.18
N VAL A 82 -6.21 -11.69 -8.19
CA VAL A 82 -6.70 -12.86 -8.95
C VAL A 82 -5.55 -13.55 -9.68
N LEU A 83 -4.71 -12.80 -10.40
CA LEU A 83 -3.55 -13.37 -11.11
C LEU A 83 -2.57 -14.06 -10.15
N ARG A 84 -2.39 -13.50 -8.96
CA ARG A 84 -1.56 -14.12 -7.91
C ARG A 84 -2.16 -15.44 -7.43
N ALA A 85 -3.45 -15.44 -7.06
CA ALA A 85 -4.14 -16.63 -6.59
C ALA A 85 -4.10 -17.76 -7.63
N TYR A 86 -4.34 -17.42 -8.91
CA TYR A 86 -4.21 -18.36 -10.01
C TYR A 86 -2.80 -18.96 -10.08
N ALA A 87 -1.77 -18.12 -10.05
CA ALA A 87 -0.39 -18.59 -10.15
C ALA A 87 0.11 -19.35 -8.90
N GLU A 88 -0.46 -19.07 -7.71
CA GLU A 88 -0.21 -19.84 -6.48
C GLU A 88 -0.86 -21.21 -6.55
N ALA A 89 -2.12 -21.31 -6.99
CA ALA A 89 -2.83 -22.58 -7.15
C ALA A 89 -2.14 -23.55 -8.14
N HIS A 90 -1.37 -23.00 -9.09
CA HIS A 90 -0.63 -23.77 -10.09
C HIS A 90 0.86 -23.95 -9.76
N ARG A 91 1.34 -23.38 -8.65
CA ARG A 91 2.68 -23.64 -8.14
C ARG A 91 2.62 -24.83 -7.19
N ARG A 92 3.20 -25.95 -7.63
CA ARG A 92 3.51 -27.09 -6.75
C ARG A 92 4.67 -26.75 -5.83
#